data_AF-A0A7K2P4N9-F1
#
_entry.id   AF-A0A7K2P4N9-F1
#
_cell.length_a   1.000
_cell.length_b   1.000
_cell.length_c   1.000
_cell.angle_alpha   90.00
_cell.angle_beta   90.00
_cell.angle_gamma   90.00
#
_symmetry.space_group_name_H-M   'P 1'
#
loop_
_entity.id
_entity.type
_entity.pdbx_description
1 polymer ?
#
loop_
_entity_poly.entity_id
_entity_poly.type
_entity_poly.pdbx_seq_one_letter_code
_entity_poly.pdbx_strand_id
1 'polypeptide(L)' 'VVFEYLSRVGDVAQQRQLPSATRMRLVSELRNEIDRHRARTTVDSPAAVRRILDRLGDPDDIVTAAGGASGVGQQAA' A
#
# COMPACT_ATOMS: atom_id res chain seq x y z
N VAL A 1 -5.33 -11.82 -5.57
CA VAL A 1 -5.92 -10.74 -4.74
C VAL A 1 -4.88 -9.78 -4.16
N VAL A 2 -3.79 -10.23 -3.53
CA VAL A 2 -2.71 -9.31 -3.07
C VAL A 2 -2.05 -8.60 -4.24
N PHE A 3 -1.64 -9.34 -5.28
CA PHE A 3 -1.03 -8.78 -6.48
C PHE A 3 -1.94 -7.73 -7.12
N GLU A 4 -3.20 -8.07 -7.36
CA GLU A 4 -4.22 -7.13 -7.86
C GLU A 4 -4.29 -5.83 -7.07
N TYR A 5 -4.28 -5.94 -5.74
CA TYR A 5 -4.33 -4.78 -4.87
C TYR A 5 -3.07 -3.91 -4.98
N LEU A 6 -1.87 -4.52 -4.95
CA LEU A 6 -0.61 -3.80 -5.08
C LEU A 6 -0.43 -3.18 -6.47
N SER A 7 -0.87 -3.86 -7.53
CA SER A 7 -0.89 -3.31 -8.89
C SER A 7 -1.77 -2.06 -8.94
N ARG A 8 -2.97 -2.12 -8.36
CA ARG A 8 -3.87 -0.96 -8.30
C ARG A 8 -3.31 0.20 -7.47
N VAL A 9 -2.65 -0.08 -6.35
CA VAL A 9 -1.93 0.96 -5.58
C VAL A 9 -0.82 1.60 -6.44
N GLY A 10 -0.07 0.79 -7.19
CA GLY A 10 0.95 1.28 -8.11
C GLY A 10 0.39 2.19 -9.20
N ASP A 11 -0.71 1.76 -9.84
CA ASP A 11 -1.39 2.53 -10.89
C ASP A 11 -1.91 3.86 -10.36
N VAL A 12 -2.59 3.86 -9.20
CA VAL A 12 -3.11 5.08 -8.59
C VAL A 12 -1.97 6.00 -8.15
N ALA A 13 -0.90 5.47 -7.55
CA ALA A 13 0.28 6.26 -7.21
C ALA A 13 0.92 6.91 -8.43
N GLN A 14 0.95 6.22 -9.57
CA GLN A 14 1.42 6.79 -10.83
C GLN A 14 0.48 7.87 -11.36
N GLN A 15 -0.84 7.64 -11.34
CA GLN A 15 -1.84 8.62 -11.77
C GLN A 15 -1.81 9.91 -10.94
N ARG A 16 -1.58 9.80 -9.64
CA ARG A 16 -1.41 10.94 -8.71
C ARG A 16 -0.02 11.58 -8.79
N GLN A 17 0.83 11.14 -9.72
CA GLN A 17 2.18 11.64 -9.96
C GLN A 17 3.07 11.63 -8.71
N LEU A 18 2.91 10.62 -7.83
CA LEU A 18 3.77 10.48 -6.67
C LEU A 18 5.23 10.28 -7.13
N PRO A 19 6.21 10.86 -6.42
CA PRO A 19 7.62 10.61 -6.70
C PRO A 19 7.91 9.10 -6.70
N SER A 20 8.74 8.64 -7.64
CA SER A 20 9.06 7.21 -7.78
C SER A 20 9.59 6.60 -6.47
N ALA A 21 10.41 7.34 -5.71
CA ALA A 21 10.92 6.91 -4.41
C ALA A 21 9.79 6.71 -3.38
N THR A 22 8.83 7.64 -3.31
CA THR A 22 7.63 7.53 -2.46
C THR A 22 6.78 6.33 -2.87
N ARG A 23 6.54 6.15 -4.18
CA ARG A 23 5.77 5.01 -4.69
C ARG A 23 6.43 3.67 -4.34
N MET A 24 7.74 3.54 -4.55
CA MET A 24 8.47 2.31 -4.20
C MET A 24 8.42 2.03 -2.70
N ARG A 25 8.60 3.05 -1.86
CA ARG A 25 8.47 2.92 -0.41
C ARG A 25 7.07 2.46 -0.03
N LEU A 26 6.03 3.10 -0.57
CA LEU A 26 4.63 2.75 -0.28
C LEU A 26 4.33 1.28 -0.58
N VAL A 27 4.70 0.82 -1.78
CA VAL A 27 4.47 -0.58 -2.19
C VAL A 27 5.23 -1.56 -1.30
N SER A 28 6.48 -1.24 -0.95
CA SER A 28 7.31 -2.07 -0.06
C SER A 28 6.69 -2.19 1.34
N GLU A 29 6.26 -1.08 1.93
CA GLU A 29 5.61 -1.07 3.26
C GLU A 29 4.31 -1.86 3.25
N LEU A 30 3.45 -1.67 2.24
CA LEU A 30 2.20 -2.43 2.12
C LEU A 30 2.44 -3.92 1.98
N ARG A 31 3.43 -4.33 1.18
CA ARG A 31 3.80 -5.75 1.04
C ARG A 31 4.25 -6.32 2.39
N ASN A 32 5.10 -5.60 3.10
CA ASN A 32 5.59 -6.03 4.41
C ASN A 32 4.46 -6.14 5.45
N GLU A 33 3.48 -5.23 5.43
CA GLU A 33 2.35 -5.28 6.35
C GLU A 33 1.41 -6.45 6.03
N ILE A 34 1.11 -6.68 4.75
CA ILE A 34 0.33 -7.83 4.30
C ILE A 34 1.00 -9.14 4.71
N ASP A 35 2.30 -9.27 4.47
CA ASP A 35 3.06 -10.48 4.83
C ASP A 35 3.11 -10.67 6.35
N ARG A 36 3.24 -9.59 7.15
CA ARG A 36 3.12 -9.63 8.62
C ARG A 36 1.75 -10.12 9.08
N HIS A 37 0.67 -9.65 8.47
CA HIS A 37 -0.68 -10.12 8.80
C HIS A 37 -0.91 -11.57 8.43
N ARG A 38 -0.39 -12.01 7.26
CA ARG A 38 -0.48 -13.41 6.82
C ARG A 38 0.30 -14.33 7.75
N ALA A 39 1.49 -13.94 8.19
CA ALA A 39 2.29 -14.72 9.14
C ALA A 39 1.59 -14.94 10.49
N ARG A 40 0.70 -14.02 10.90
CA ARG A 40 -0.11 -14.14 12.13
C ARG A 40 -1.39 -14.95 11.94
N THR A 41 -1.74 -15.29 10.70
CA THR A 41 -2.99 -15.99 10.39
C THR A 41 -2.72 -17.48 10.26
N THR A 42 -3.46 -18.31 11.01
CA THR A 42 -3.28 -19.78 11.01
C THR A 42 -3.63 -20.43 9.67
N VAL A 43 -4.49 -19.80 8.87
CA VAL A 43 -4.93 -20.32 7.56
C VAL A 43 -4.72 -19.26 6.48
N ASP A 44 -3.80 -19.54 5.56
CA ASP A 44 -3.58 -18.72 4.38
C ASP A 44 -4.62 -19.05 3.31
N SER A 45 -5.74 -18.31 3.33
CA SER A 45 -6.87 -18.50 2.41
C SER A 45 -7.24 -17.19 1.71
N PRO A 46 -7.83 -17.23 0.50
CA PRO A 46 -8.25 -16.01 -0.21
C PRO A 46 -9.19 -15.12 0.59
N ALA A 47 -10.08 -15.72 1.39
CA ALA A 47 -11.00 -14.98 2.26
C ALA A 47 -10.27 -14.29 3.43
N ALA A 48 -9.26 -14.94 4.02
CA ALA A 48 -8.43 -14.32 5.05
C ALA A 48 -7.63 -13.14 4.47
N VAL A 49 -7.06 -13.31 3.28
CA VAL A 49 -6.36 -12.24 2.57
C VAL A 49 -7.29 -11.08 2.25
N ARG A 50 -8.52 -11.34 1.79
CA ARG A 50 -9.51 -10.28 1.54
C ARG A 50 -9.77 -9.45 2.80
N ARG A 51 -9.94 -10.10 3.96
CA ARG A 51 -10.11 -9.40 5.25
C ARG A 51 -8.88 -8.57 5.65
N ILE A 52 -7.66 -9.01 5.30
CA ILE A 52 -6.45 -8.22 5.52
C ILE A 52 -6.50 -6.95 4.65
N LEU A 53 -6.81 -7.09 3.37
CA LEU A 53 -6.92 -5.96 2.43
C LEU A 53 -8.04 -5.00 2.83
N ASP A 54 -9.19 -5.51 3.25
CA ASP A 54 -10.32 -4.68 3.72
C ASP A 54 -9.94 -3.85 4.97
N ARG A 55 -9.00 -4.34 5.80
CA ARG A 55 -8.46 -3.57 6.94
C ARG A 55 -7.44 -2.51 6.53
N LEU A 56 -6.70 -2.74 5.44
CA LEU A 56 -5.77 -1.75 4.90
C LEU A 56 -6.52 -0.60 4.23
N GLY A 57 -7.69 -0.88 3.65
CA GLY A 57 -8.57 0.11 3.05
C GLY A 57 -8.39 0.24 1.54
N ASP A 58 -8.96 1.31 0.97
CA ASP A 58 -8.96 1.54 -0.46
C ASP A 58 -7.60 2.01 -0.99
N PRO A 59 -7.15 1.52 -2.16
CA PRO A 59 -5.89 1.94 -2.78
C PRO A 59 -5.77 3.45 -2.97
N ASP A 60 -6.86 4.13 -3.34
CA ASP A 60 -6.90 5.58 -3.55
C ASP A 60 -6.66 6.37 -2.27
N ASP A 61 -7.23 5.94 -1.15
CA ASP A 61 -7.08 6.61 0.14
C ASP A 61 -5.64 6.47 0.65
N ILE A 62 -5.06 5.28 0.50
CA ILE A 62 -3.68 5.00 0.88
C ILE A 62 -2.70 5.85 0.07
N VAL A 63 -2.90 5.94 -1.24
CA VAL A 63 -2.06 6.77 -2.11
C VAL A 63 -2.23 8.25 -1.79
N THR A 64 -3.45 8.70 -1.55
CA THR A 64 -3.75 10.10 -1.17
C THR A 64 -3.04 10.46 0.14
N ALA A 65 -3.07 9.59 1.14
CA ALA A 65 -2.35 9.76 2.40
C ALA A 65 -0.82 9.83 2.19
N ALA A 66 -0.27 8.96 1.33
CA ALA A 66 1.16 8.94 1.02
C ALA A 66 1.64 10.21 0.28
N GLY A 67 0.80 10.74 -0.62
CA GLY A 67 1.06 12.01 -1.32
C GLY A 67 1.06 13.20 -0.37
N GLY A 68 0.13 13.25 0.59
CA GLY A 68 0.06 14.28 1.63
C GLY A 68 1.23 14.23 2.61
N ALA A 69 1.67 13.04 3.01
CA ALA A 69 2.82 12.86 3.91
C ALA A 69 4.16 13.28 3.28
N SER A 70 4.30 13.15 1.95
CA SER A 70 5.53 13.52 1.24
C SER A 70 5.73 15.03 1.10
N GLY A 71 4.65 15.82 1.14
CA GLY A 71 4.71 17.28 1.07
C GLY A 71 5.29 17.97 2.31
N VAL A 72 5.33 17.27 3.45
CA VAL A 72 5.83 17.82 4.74
C VAL A 72 7.30 17.44 4.99
N GLY A 73 7.83 16.41 4.33
CA GLY A 73 9.18 15.87 4.60
C GLY A 73 10.24 16.17 3.54
N GLN A 74 9.87 16.78 2.40
CA GLN A 74 10.78 16.98 1.26
C GLN A 74 10.97 18.48 0.94
N GLN A 75 11.17 19.29 1.99
CA GLN A 75 11.69 20.67 1.91
C GLN A 75 12.66 20.89 3.08
N ALA A 76 13.64 20.01 3.25
CA ALA A 76 14.74 20.19 4.19
C ALA A 76 15.91 19.29 3.79
N ALA A 77 16.69 19.73 2.79
CA ALA A 77 18.11 19.42 2.60
C ALA A 77 18.65 20.21 1.42
#